data_AF-A0A838DIZ1-F1
#
_entry.id   AF-A0A838DIZ1-F1
#
_cell.length_a   1.000
_cell.length_b   1.000
_cell.length_c   1.000
_cell.angle_alpha   90.00
_cell.angle_beta   90.00
_cell.angle_gamma   90.00
#
_symmetry.space_group_name_H-M   'P 1'
#
loop_
_entity.id
_entity.type
_entity.pdbx_description
1 polymer ?
#
loop_
_entity_poly.entity_id
_entity_poly.type
_entity_poly.pdbx_seq_one_letter_code
_entity_poly.pdbx_strand_id
1 'polypeptide(L)'
;MTSSATEGRSDVPAQVQTAASPALRRKWRMPRVEFSKIQWTLVGAALLLLVAFADYASPAELRFFVFYYIPIALLAWNAGRDLAFAAAVVAAVAWWVVEVSTAQSYTTPLLAGGNYALRLVAFVVVAVTIARLRAARDREQQLKGELQSTVAKLEISMSEMNELRDKMQLVCAWTNRIKSEGHWIPIDRFLADKLHLKISHGISEEAVERFLEAGAENEERSGKHGTAAADDREPTHA
;
A
#
# COMPACT_ATOMS: atom_id res chain seq x y z
N MET A 1 11.09 48.97 -20.16
CA MET A 1 10.57 48.65 -18.82
C MET A 1 10.04 47.23 -18.85
N THR A 2 10.86 46.31 -18.37
CA THR A 2 10.64 44.87 -18.31
C THR A 2 10.51 44.48 -16.84
N SER A 3 9.39 43.87 -16.44
CA SER A 3 9.24 43.11 -15.18
C SER A 3 7.86 42.45 -15.23
N SER A 4 7.72 41.14 -15.48
CA SER A 4 7.90 40.01 -14.57
C SER A 4 6.55 39.48 -14.06
N ALA A 5 6.08 38.36 -14.63
CA ALA A 5 5.22 37.39 -13.95
C ALA A 5 5.13 36.13 -14.82
N THR A 6 6.23 35.38 -14.82
CA THR A 6 6.35 34.03 -15.34
C THR A 6 5.69 33.02 -14.39
N GLU A 7 4.91 32.12 -14.97
CA GLU A 7 4.96 30.68 -14.67
C GLU A 7 4.32 30.17 -13.36
N GLY A 8 3.00 29.99 -13.40
CA GLY A 8 2.27 29.06 -12.54
C GLY A 8 2.08 27.71 -13.24
N ARG A 9 3.18 27.02 -13.54
CA ARG A 9 3.18 25.63 -14.02
C ARG A 9 2.87 24.74 -12.83
N SER A 10 1.66 24.17 -12.78
CA SER A 10 1.32 23.11 -11.84
C SER A 10 2.10 21.86 -12.21
N ASP A 11 3.30 21.76 -11.64
CA ASP A 11 4.09 20.54 -11.58
C ASP A 11 3.31 19.48 -10.79
N VAL A 12 2.53 18.68 -11.52
CA VAL A 12 2.17 17.35 -11.06
C VAL A 12 3.44 16.51 -11.25
N PRO A 13 4.11 16.04 -10.19
CA PRO A 13 5.26 15.18 -10.35
C PRO A 13 4.84 13.90 -11.07
N ALA A 14 5.44 13.71 -12.24
CA ALA A 14 5.42 12.50 -13.03
C ALA A 14 6.08 11.35 -12.26
N GLN A 15 5.36 10.72 -11.33
CA GLN A 15 5.83 9.52 -10.60
C GLN A 15 4.67 8.57 -10.26
N VAL A 16 3.88 8.17 -11.26
CA VAL A 16 3.19 6.87 -11.24
C VAL A 16 3.33 6.22 -12.62
N GLN A 17 4.57 6.12 -13.09
CA GLN A 17 4.94 5.27 -14.22
C GLN A 17 6.02 4.30 -13.77
N THR A 18 5.58 3.29 -13.02
CA THR A 18 6.22 1.97 -12.99
C THR A 18 5.23 0.95 -13.53
N ALA A 19 4.77 1.18 -14.76
CA ALA A 19 4.19 0.13 -15.59
C ALA A 19 5.31 -0.84 -15.99
N ALA A 20 5.78 -1.62 -15.03
CA ALA A 20 6.55 -2.82 -15.30
C ALA A 20 5.65 -3.72 -16.14
N SER A 21 6.00 -3.82 -17.43
CA SER A 21 5.39 -4.66 -18.46
C SER A 21 4.64 -5.90 -17.90
N PRO A 22 3.34 -6.07 -18.20
CA PRO A 22 2.57 -7.21 -17.70
C PRO A 22 3.01 -8.55 -18.30
N ALA A 23 3.86 -8.54 -19.34
CA ALA A 23 4.24 -9.73 -20.12
C ALA A 23 5.37 -10.58 -19.50
N LEU A 24 6.16 -10.04 -18.55
CA LEU A 24 7.36 -10.72 -18.03
C LEU A 24 7.18 -11.40 -16.66
N ARG A 25 6.02 -11.29 -16.03
CA ARG A 25 5.68 -12.11 -14.85
C ARG A 25 5.18 -13.50 -15.28
N ARG A 26 5.99 -14.22 -16.06
CA ARG A 26 5.82 -15.68 -16.19
C ARG A 26 6.13 -16.30 -14.84
N LYS A 27 5.04 -16.49 -14.12
CA LYS A 27 4.91 -17.00 -12.76
C LYS A 27 5.51 -18.42 -12.74
N TRP A 28 6.79 -18.52 -12.40
CA TRP A 28 7.40 -19.77 -11.93
C TRP A 28 6.75 -20.16 -10.61
N ARG A 29 5.50 -20.65 -10.69
CA ARG A 29 4.86 -21.41 -9.61
C ARG A 29 5.51 -22.79 -9.66
N MET A 30 6.63 -22.94 -8.95
CA MET A 30 7.04 -24.28 -8.57
C MET A 30 5.85 -24.92 -7.86
N PRO A 31 5.48 -26.18 -8.20
CA PRO A 31 4.48 -26.90 -7.44
C PRO A 31 5.00 -26.98 -6.02
N ARG A 32 4.43 -26.18 -5.12
CA ARG A 32 4.66 -26.36 -3.70
C ARG A 32 4.02 -27.70 -3.38
N VAL A 33 4.85 -28.68 -3.14
CA VAL A 33 4.41 -29.97 -2.62
C VAL A 33 3.78 -29.65 -1.26
N GLU A 34 2.44 -29.62 -1.22
CA GLU A 34 1.65 -29.31 -0.04
C GLU A 34 1.70 -30.55 0.89
N PHE A 35 2.85 -30.77 1.53
CA PHE A 35 3.01 -31.84 2.50
C PHE A 35 2.18 -31.54 3.75
N SER A 36 1.36 -32.50 4.17
CA SER A 36 0.58 -32.42 5.41
C SER A 36 1.49 -32.29 6.63
N LYS A 37 0.99 -31.68 7.71
CA LYS A 37 1.70 -31.57 9.00
C LYS A 37 2.26 -32.93 9.46
N ILE A 38 1.49 -34.01 9.25
CA ILE A 38 1.88 -35.38 9.61
C ILE A 38 3.08 -35.88 8.80
N GLN A 39 3.18 -35.53 7.52
CA GLN A 39 4.32 -35.93 6.69
C GLN A 39 5.59 -35.26 7.19
N TRP A 40 5.51 -33.98 7.57
CA TRP A 40 6.63 -33.26 8.17
C TRP A 40 7.01 -33.78 9.55
N THR A 41 6.05 -34.19 10.38
CA THR A 41 6.36 -34.83 11.67
C THR A 41 7.08 -36.15 11.48
N LEU A 42 6.65 -36.98 10.51
CA LEU A 42 7.29 -38.26 10.21
C LEU A 42 8.71 -38.06 9.65
N VAL A 43 8.89 -37.12 8.72
CA VAL A 43 10.21 -36.80 8.15
C VAL A 43 11.15 -36.26 9.24
N GLY A 44 10.66 -35.34 10.08
CA GLY A 44 11.45 -34.80 11.18
C GLY A 44 11.83 -35.85 12.23
N ALA A 45 10.90 -36.75 12.58
CA ALA A 45 11.16 -37.86 13.50
C ALA A 45 12.16 -38.86 12.91
N ALA A 46 12.00 -39.24 11.64
CA ALA A 46 12.95 -40.12 10.95
C ALA A 46 14.35 -39.50 10.88
N LEU A 47 14.44 -38.20 10.60
CA LEU A 47 15.72 -37.48 10.57
C LEU A 47 16.36 -37.37 11.96
N LEU A 48 15.57 -37.14 13.02
CA LEU A 48 16.07 -37.19 14.41
C LEU A 48 16.64 -38.57 14.75
N LEU A 49 15.93 -39.65 14.41
CA LEU A 49 16.41 -41.01 14.64
C LEU A 49 17.69 -41.31 13.86
N LEU A 50 17.77 -40.85 12.61
CA LEU A 50 18.96 -41.03 11.78
C LEU A 50 20.17 -40.28 12.36
N VAL A 51 19.97 -39.05 12.83
CA VAL A 51 21.03 -38.26 13.49
C VAL A 51 21.45 -38.93 14.81
N ALA A 52 20.50 -39.39 15.63
CA ALA A 52 20.81 -40.08 16.89
C ALA A 52 21.57 -41.40 16.66
N PHE A 53 21.20 -42.17 15.63
CA PHE A 53 21.90 -43.38 15.24
C PHE A 53 23.32 -43.08 14.73
N ALA A 54 23.48 -42.04 13.91
CA ALA A 54 24.80 -41.61 13.44
C ALA A 54 25.69 -41.13 14.59
N ASP A 55 25.14 -40.42 15.57
CA ASP A 55 25.83 -39.97 16.78
C ASP A 55 26.27 -41.16 17.64
N TYR A 56 25.42 -42.19 17.79
CA TYR A 56 25.78 -43.43 18.48
C TYR A 56 26.86 -44.26 17.76
N ALA A 57 26.82 -44.30 16.42
CA ALA A 57 27.78 -45.04 15.61
C ALA A 57 29.10 -44.29 15.41
N SER A 58 29.15 -43.00 15.72
CA SER A 58 30.33 -42.17 15.53
C SER A 58 31.32 -42.33 16.68
N PRO A 59 32.64 -42.46 16.40
CA PRO A 59 33.66 -42.44 17.43
C PRO A 59 33.57 -41.15 18.26
N ALA A 60 33.86 -41.25 19.57
CA ALA A 60 33.65 -40.19 20.58
C ALA A 60 34.34 -38.84 20.29
N GLU A 61 35.21 -38.77 19.29
CA GLU A 61 35.93 -37.57 18.88
C GLU A 61 35.07 -36.60 18.03
N LEU A 62 34.05 -37.09 17.34
CA LEU A 62 33.16 -36.28 16.50
C LEU A 62 31.74 -36.27 17.07
N ARG A 63 31.47 -35.33 17.96
CA ARG A 63 30.11 -35.08 18.48
C ARG A 63 29.29 -34.26 17.51
N PHE A 64 28.25 -34.85 16.92
CA PHE A 64 27.46 -34.24 15.85
C PHE A 64 26.28 -33.38 16.35
N PHE A 65 26.50 -32.53 17.36
CA PHE A 65 25.42 -31.73 17.97
C PHE A 65 24.73 -30.75 17.00
N VAL A 66 25.46 -30.27 15.98
CA VAL A 66 24.94 -29.32 14.98
C VAL A 66 23.85 -29.95 14.12
N PHE A 67 23.92 -31.26 13.87
CA PHE A 67 22.99 -31.95 12.98
C PHE A 67 21.58 -32.08 13.58
N TYR A 68 21.45 -32.00 14.91
CA TYR A 68 20.14 -31.98 15.58
C TYR A 68 19.34 -30.70 15.30
N TYR A 69 19.98 -29.59 14.88
CA TYR A 69 19.24 -28.38 14.52
C TYR A 69 18.45 -28.51 13.22
N ILE A 70 18.87 -29.38 12.28
CA ILE A 70 18.19 -29.56 10.99
C ILE A 70 16.75 -30.07 11.18
N PRO A 71 16.51 -31.20 11.87
CA PRO A 71 15.15 -31.67 12.10
C PRO A 71 14.34 -30.72 12.98
N ILE A 72 14.97 -30.06 13.98
CA ILE A 72 14.29 -29.07 14.83
C ILE A 72 13.82 -27.88 13.98
N ALA A 73 14.67 -27.37 13.09
CA ALA A 73 14.34 -26.28 12.18
C ALA A 73 13.22 -26.66 11.21
N LEU A 74 13.28 -27.87 10.63
CA LEU A 74 12.24 -28.40 9.74
C LEU A 74 10.88 -28.52 10.44
N LEU A 75 10.85 -29.08 11.65
CA LEU A 75 9.62 -29.21 12.44
C LEU A 75 9.09 -27.86 12.90
N ALA A 76 9.96 -26.94 13.29
CA ALA A 76 9.57 -25.57 13.61
C ALA A 76 9.00 -24.84 12.38
N TRP A 77 9.59 -25.06 11.20
CA TRP A 77 9.20 -24.40 9.97
C TRP A 77 7.94 -24.97 9.34
N ASN A 78 7.52 -26.21 9.66
CA ASN A 78 6.38 -26.83 9.01
C ASN A 78 5.25 -27.20 9.98
N ALA A 79 5.55 -27.63 11.19
CA ALA A 79 4.59 -28.21 12.13
C ALA A 79 4.13 -27.26 13.25
N GLY A 80 4.78 -26.11 13.43
CA GLY A 80 4.36 -25.05 14.37
C GLY A 80 5.13 -25.07 15.70
N ARG A 81 4.74 -24.18 16.64
CA ARG A 81 5.48 -23.94 17.89
C ARG A 81 5.47 -25.13 18.85
N ASP A 82 4.33 -25.79 19.01
CA ASP A 82 4.18 -26.88 19.98
C ASP A 82 4.99 -28.11 19.57
N LEU A 83 4.99 -28.43 18.27
CA LEU A 83 5.81 -29.49 17.68
C LEU A 83 7.30 -29.12 17.67
N ALA A 84 7.67 -27.86 17.48
CA ALA A 84 9.05 -27.41 17.63
C ALA A 84 9.58 -27.63 19.06
N PHE A 85 8.75 -27.33 20.07
CA PHE A 85 9.11 -27.55 21.46
C PHE A 85 9.24 -29.05 21.79
N ALA A 86 8.26 -29.86 21.38
CA ALA A 86 8.34 -31.31 21.53
C ALA A 86 9.59 -31.90 20.86
N ALA A 87 9.92 -31.45 19.65
CA ALA A 87 11.13 -31.88 18.94
C ALA A 87 12.42 -31.51 19.66
N ALA A 88 12.50 -30.30 20.24
CA ALA A 88 13.66 -29.88 21.03
C ALA A 88 13.83 -30.74 22.29
N VAL A 89 12.73 -31.10 22.97
CA VAL A 89 12.75 -31.99 24.12
C VAL A 89 13.19 -33.40 23.72
N VAL A 90 12.63 -33.96 22.65
CA VAL A 90 13.02 -35.29 22.14
C VAL A 90 14.48 -35.32 21.72
N ALA A 91 14.98 -34.29 21.05
CA ALA A 91 16.39 -34.18 20.68
C ALA A 91 17.30 -34.10 21.92
N ALA A 92 16.92 -33.34 22.93
CA ALA A 92 17.67 -33.26 24.19
C ALA A 92 17.71 -34.60 24.93
N VAL A 93 16.60 -35.34 24.97
CA VAL A 93 16.52 -36.67 25.58
C VAL A 93 17.36 -37.68 24.79
N ALA A 94 17.25 -37.69 23.46
CA ALA A 94 18.04 -38.59 22.62
C ALA A 94 19.54 -38.37 22.82
N TRP A 95 19.97 -37.11 22.87
CA TRP A 95 21.36 -36.76 23.11
C TRP A 95 21.85 -37.18 24.51
N TRP A 96 21.01 -36.99 25.54
CA TRP A 96 21.34 -37.45 26.90
C TRP A 96 21.49 -38.97 26.99
N VAL A 97 20.64 -39.73 26.30
CA VAL A 97 20.73 -41.20 26.23
C VAL A 97 22.04 -41.64 25.57
N VAL A 98 22.41 -41.02 24.43
CA VAL A 98 23.68 -41.31 23.76
C VAL A 98 24.84 -41.04 24.71
N GLU A 99 24.86 -39.88 25.35
CA GLU A 99 25.95 -39.48 26.25
C GLU A 99 26.12 -40.43 27.45
N VAL A 100 25.02 -40.84 28.08
CA VAL A 100 25.04 -41.82 29.18
C VAL A 100 25.54 -43.17 28.70
N SER A 101 25.18 -43.57 27.47
CA SER A 101 25.61 -44.85 26.89
C SER A 101 27.08 -44.86 26.46
N THR A 102 27.63 -43.69 26.08
CA THR A 102 29.02 -43.53 25.62
C THR A 102 29.95 -43.01 26.71
N ALA A 103 29.50 -42.97 27.97
CA ALA A 103 30.12 -42.23 29.07
C ALA A 103 31.65 -42.37 29.17
N GLN A 104 32.37 -41.41 28.59
CA GLN A 104 33.73 -41.08 28.96
C GLN A 104 33.64 -40.23 30.24
N SER A 105 34.27 -40.69 31.32
CA SER A 105 34.15 -40.12 32.66
C SER A 105 34.47 -38.62 32.70
N TYR A 106 33.44 -37.77 32.85
CA TYR A 106 33.65 -36.39 33.26
C TYR A 106 34.17 -36.37 34.70
N THR A 107 35.27 -35.66 34.95
CA THR A 107 35.93 -35.60 36.25
C THR A 107 35.06 -35.00 37.36
N THR A 108 34.07 -34.16 37.00
CA THR A 108 33.13 -33.56 37.94
C THR A 108 31.67 -33.61 37.43
N PRO A 109 30.74 -34.14 38.23
CA PRO A 109 29.33 -34.28 37.82
C PRO A 109 28.62 -32.94 37.63
N LEU A 110 29.07 -31.87 38.30
CA LEU A 110 28.49 -30.54 38.18
C LEU A 110 28.76 -29.90 36.81
N LEU A 111 29.96 -30.07 36.25
CA LEU A 111 30.30 -29.58 34.91
C LEU A 111 29.55 -30.37 33.82
N ALA A 112 29.35 -31.68 34.03
CA ALA A 112 28.55 -32.49 33.13
C ALA A 112 27.10 -31.95 33.11
N GLY A 113 26.46 -31.83 34.29
CA GLY A 113 25.13 -31.25 34.47
C GLY A 113 24.93 -29.91 33.73
N GLY A 114 25.87 -28.98 33.92
CA GLY A 114 25.84 -27.67 33.27
C GLY A 114 25.91 -27.72 31.74
N ASN A 115 26.73 -28.62 31.17
CA ASN A 115 26.82 -28.79 29.72
C ASN A 115 25.53 -29.36 29.11
N TYR A 116 24.84 -30.29 29.78
CA TYR A 116 23.53 -30.77 29.35
C TYR A 116 22.50 -29.63 29.35
N ALA A 117 22.46 -28.87 30.44
CA ALA A 117 21.52 -27.76 30.58
C ALA A 117 21.75 -26.70 29.49
N LEU A 118 23.01 -26.33 29.23
CA LEU A 118 23.36 -25.35 28.20
C LEU A 118 22.93 -25.81 26.80
N ARG A 119 23.11 -27.10 26.48
CA ARG A 119 22.68 -27.67 25.19
C ARG A 119 21.17 -27.70 25.04
N LEU A 120 20.44 -28.10 26.09
CA LEU A 120 18.98 -28.06 26.10
C LEU A 120 18.47 -26.64 25.87
N VAL A 121 19.04 -25.66 26.59
CA VAL A 121 18.70 -24.24 26.41
C VAL A 121 18.98 -23.81 24.97
N ALA A 122 20.11 -24.19 24.38
CA ALA A 122 20.43 -23.85 22.99
C ALA A 122 19.40 -24.41 22.00
N PHE A 123 19.01 -25.69 22.13
CA PHE A 123 17.97 -26.29 21.28
C PHE A 123 16.62 -25.59 21.42
N VAL A 124 16.20 -25.29 22.65
CA VAL A 124 14.94 -24.59 22.92
C VAL A 124 14.96 -23.17 22.35
N VAL A 125 16.06 -22.43 22.53
CA VAL A 125 16.21 -21.07 22.00
C VAL A 125 16.09 -21.07 20.48
N VAL A 126 16.78 -21.98 19.79
CA VAL A 126 16.71 -22.09 18.32
C VAL A 126 15.29 -22.46 17.87
N ALA A 127 14.67 -23.48 18.48
CA ALA A 127 13.31 -23.90 18.16
C ALA A 127 12.29 -22.76 18.31
N VAL A 128 12.34 -22.03 19.44
CA VAL A 128 11.44 -20.90 19.71
C VAL A 128 11.71 -19.74 18.77
N THR A 129 12.98 -19.45 18.46
CA THR A 129 13.36 -18.36 17.56
C THR A 129 12.82 -18.59 16.16
N ILE A 130 13.01 -19.80 15.62
CA ILE A 130 12.49 -20.18 14.30
C ILE A 130 10.96 -20.16 14.30
N ALA A 131 10.31 -20.70 15.34
CA ALA A 131 8.85 -20.68 15.44
C ALA A 131 8.28 -19.26 15.50
N ARG A 132 8.93 -18.33 16.23
CA ARG A 132 8.54 -16.92 16.30
C ARG A 132 8.76 -16.20 14.97
N LEU A 133 9.88 -16.47 14.30
CA LEU A 133 10.17 -15.89 12.99
C LEU A 133 9.11 -16.29 11.96
N ARG A 134 8.71 -17.56 11.95
CA ARG A 134 7.62 -18.05 11.09
C ARG A 134 6.31 -17.35 11.42
N ALA A 135 5.93 -17.29 12.70
CA ALA A 135 4.70 -16.62 13.12
C ALA A 135 4.68 -15.12 12.73
N ALA A 136 5.81 -14.44 12.84
CA ALA A 136 5.94 -13.06 12.38
C ALA A 136 5.77 -12.92 10.86
N ARG A 137 6.36 -13.85 10.10
CA ARG A 137 6.23 -13.88 8.64
C ARG A 137 4.80 -14.17 8.17
N ASP A 138 4.11 -15.09 8.83
CA ASP A 138 2.72 -15.42 8.49
C ASP A 138 1.79 -14.22 8.75
N ARG A 139 2.00 -13.49 9.85
CA ARG A 139 1.28 -12.22 10.12
C ARG A 139 1.56 -11.16 9.06
N GLU A 140 2.81 -11.00 8.66
CA GLU A 140 3.17 -10.05 7.59
C GLU A 140 2.47 -10.39 6.27
N GLN A 141 2.36 -11.68 5.94
CA GLN A 141 1.64 -12.14 4.75
C GLN A 141 0.13 -11.89 4.84
N GLN A 142 -0.48 -12.14 6.00
CA GLN A 142 -1.90 -11.85 6.23
C GLN A 142 -2.18 -10.36 6.08
N LEU A 143 -1.39 -9.51 6.73
CA LEU A 143 -1.51 -8.05 6.64
C LEU A 143 -1.34 -7.54 5.20
N LYS A 144 -0.41 -8.11 4.43
CA LYS A 144 -0.26 -7.78 3.00
C LYS A 144 -1.49 -8.18 2.19
N GLY A 145 -2.09 -9.33 2.46
CA GLY A 145 -3.33 -9.76 1.82
C GLY A 145 -4.51 -8.84 2.13
N GLU A 146 -4.65 -8.45 3.41
CA GLU A 146 -5.67 -7.49 3.85
C GLU A 146 -5.47 -6.10 3.20
N LEU A 147 -4.24 -5.60 3.16
CA LEU A 147 -3.90 -4.34 2.50
C LEU A 147 -4.25 -4.38 1.01
N GLN A 148 -3.88 -5.45 0.29
CA GLN A 148 -4.23 -5.62 -1.12
C GLN A 148 -5.73 -5.65 -1.35
N SER A 149 -6.49 -6.35 -0.49
CA SER A 149 -7.94 -6.39 -0.58
C SER A 149 -8.58 -5.01 -0.33
N THR A 150 -7.98 -4.22 0.56
CA THR A 150 -8.43 -2.86 0.89
C THR A 150 -8.16 -1.92 -0.28
N VAL A 151 -6.96 -1.97 -0.85
CA VAL A 151 -6.60 -1.20 -2.06
C VAL A 151 -7.55 -1.54 -3.22
N ALA A 152 -7.81 -2.83 -3.47
CA ALA A 152 -8.75 -3.24 -4.51
C ALA A 152 -10.18 -2.70 -4.29
N LYS A 153 -10.66 -2.67 -3.04
CA LYS A 153 -11.96 -2.07 -2.71
C LYS A 153 -11.99 -0.56 -2.95
N LEU A 154 -10.91 0.15 -2.57
CA LEU A 154 -10.78 1.59 -2.82
C LEU A 154 -10.78 1.91 -4.32
N GLU A 155 -10.11 1.10 -5.13
CA GLU A 155 -10.09 1.27 -6.59
C GLU A 155 -11.48 1.12 -7.20
N ILE A 156 -12.29 0.16 -6.72
CA ILE A 156 -13.67 -0.02 -7.18
C ILE A 156 -14.52 1.20 -6.82
N SER A 157 -14.55 1.64 -5.56
CA SER A 157 -15.32 2.83 -5.16
C SER A 157 -14.86 4.10 -5.88
N MET A 158 -13.55 4.21 -6.16
CA MET A 158 -13.01 5.32 -6.96
C MET A 158 -13.53 5.31 -8.39
N SER A 159 -13.69 4.13 -9.00
CA SER A 159 -14.25 4.00 -10.35
C SER A 159 -15.73 4.41 -10.41
N GLU A 160 -16.52 4.05 -9.40
CA GLU A 160 -17.93 4.45 -9.29
C GLU A 160 -18.08 5.97 -9.18
N MET A 161 -17.26 6.61 -8.34
CA MET A 161 -17.24 8.09 -8.23
C MET A 161 -16.84 8.74 -9.57
N ASN A 162 -15.85 8.18 -10.27
CA ASN A 162 -15.44 8.70 -11.58
C ASN A 162 -16.54 8.54 -12.63
N GLU A 163 -17.29 7.43 -12.64
CA GLU A 163 -18.42 7.21 -13.56
C GLU A 163 -19.54 8.24 -13.33
N LEU A 164 -19.88 8.52 -12.06
CA LEU A 164 -20.86 9.56 -11.72
C LEU A 164 -20.35 10.95 -12.09
N ARG A 165 -19.05 11.22 -11.91
CA ARG A 165 -18.43 12.48 -12.33
C ARG A 165 -18.47 12.65 -13.85
N ASP A 166 -18.26 11.59 -14.61
CA ASP A 166 -18.33 11.66 -16.08
C ASP A 166 -19.74 11.94 -16.60
N LYS A 167 -20.79 11.64 -15.81
CA LYS A 167 -22.17 12.04 -16.09
C LYS A 167 -22.44 13.52 -15.79
N MET A 168 -21.57 14.21 -15.04
CA MET A 168 -21.70 15.65 -14.82
C MET A 168 -21.25 16.42 -16.06
N GLN A 169 -22.13 17.29 -16.56
CA GLN A 169 -21.76 18.21 -17.63
C GLN A 169 -20.88 19.34 -17.10
N LEU A 170 -19.69 19.47 -17.69
CA LEU A 170 -18.78 20.58 -17.41
C LEU A 170 -19.26 21.86 -18.10
N VAL A 171 -19.58 22.88 -17.31
CA VAL A 171 -19.93 24.23 -17.78
C VAL A 171 -18.76 25.18 -17.51
N CYS A 172 -18.37 25.99 -18.50
CA CYS A 172 -17.36 27.02 -18.34
C CYS A 172 -17.94 28.22 -17.59
N ALA A 173 -17.37 28.55 -16.43
CA ALA A 173 -17.86 29.63 -15.57
C ALA A 173 -17.85 31.03 -16.22
N TRP A 174 -16.95 31.29 -17.17
CA TRP A 174 -16.78 32.62 -17.76
C TRP A 174 -17.58 32.83 -19.05
N THR A 175 -17.82 31.76 -19.80
CA THR A 175 -18.46 31.84 -21.12
C THR A 175 -19.83 31.17 -21.17
N ASN A 176 -20.25 30.51 -20.08
CA ASN A 176 -21.47 29.69 -19.99
C ASN A 176 -21.62 28.65 -21.11
N ARG A 177 -20.49 28.19 -21.67
CA ARG A 177 -20.46 27.10 -22.65
C ARG A 177 -20.36 25.75 -21.97
N ILE A 178 -20.91 24.73 -22.59
CA ILE A 178 -20.89 23.35 -22.10
C ILE A 178 -19.85 22.54 -22.88
N LYS A 179 -19.07 21.72 -22.18
CA LYS A 179 -18.15 20.76 -22.79
C LYS A 179 -18.93 19.50 -23.18
N SER A 180 -19.08 19.28 -24.48
CA SER A 180 -19.76 18.11 -25.04
C SER A 180 -18.87 17.46 -26.10
N GLU A 181 -18.64 16.14 -26.01
CA GLU A 181 -17.83 15.36 -26.96
C GLU A 181 -16.45 16.00 -27.26
N GLY A 182 -15.81 16.57 -26.24
CA GLY A 182 -14.49 17.22 -26.37
C GLY A 182 -14.51 18.65 -26.90
N HIS A 183 -15.66 19.19 -27.30
CA HIS A 183 -15.82 20.53 -27.87
C HIS A 183 -16.64 21.45 -26.95
N TRP A 184 -16.35 22.75 -26.96
CA TRP A 184 -17.11 23.74 -26.21
C TRP A 184 -18.22 24.34 -27.08
N ILE A 185 -19.47 24.00 -26.76
CA ILE A 185 -20.65 24.50 -27.47
C ILE A 185 -21.49 25.39 -26.55
N PRO A 186 -22.15 26.43 -27.10
CA PRO A 186 -23.10 27.22 -26.32
C PRO A 186 -24.28 26.36 -25.85
N ILE A 187 -24.85 26.71 -24.69
CA ILE A 187 -25.88 25.92 -24.03
C ILE A 187 -27.12 25.70 -24.92
N ASP A 188 -27.53 26.71 -25.69
CA ASP A 188 -28.71 26.62 -26.55
C ASP A 188 -28.53 25.56 -27.63
N ARG A 189 -27.32 25.50 -28.21
CA ARG A 189 -26.96 24.48 -29.21
C ARG A 189 -26.91 23.09 -28.58
N PHE A 190 -26.38 22.99 -27.36
CA PHE A 190 -26.41 21.74 -26.61
C PHE A 190 -27.85 21.26 -26.36
N LEU A 191 -28.75 22.14 -25.92
CA LEU A 191 -30.15 21.83 -25.65
C LEU A 191 -30.94 21.47 -26.92
N ALA A 192 -30.64 22.11 -28.05
CA ALA A 192 -31.24 21.77 -29.34
C ALA A 192 -30.74 20.40 -29.87
N ASP A 193 -29.43 20.16 -29.85
CA ASP A 193 -28.82 18.98 -30.47
C ASP A 193 -29.05 17.70 -29.63
N LYS A 194 -28.98 17.80 -28.29
CA LYS A 194 -29.08 16.62 -27.39
C LYS A 194 -30.45 16.43 -26.75
N LEU A 195 -31.22 17.49 -26.56
CA LEU A 195 -32.53 17.44 -25.88
C LEU A 195 -33.71 17.83 -26.80
N HIS A 196 -33.43 18.20 -28.06
CA HIS A 196 -34.44 18.59 -29.05
C HIS A 196 -35.37 19.72 -28.59
N LEU A 197 -34.86 20.62 -27.73
CA LEU A 197 -35.59 21.78 -27.23
C LEU A 197 -35.31 23.01 -28.09
N LYS A 198 -36.36 23.74 -28.46
CA LYS A 198 -36.27 25.00 -29.21
C LYS A 198 -36.46 26.17 -28.23
N ILE A 199 -35.42 26.98 -28.05
CA ILE A 199 -35.41 28.08 -27.07
C ILE A 199 -35.71 29.40 -27.78
N SER A 200 -36.72 30.14 -27.31
CA SER A 200 -36.95 31.54 -27.67
C SER A 200 -36.35 32.44 -26.59
N HIS A 201 -35.72 33.54 -27.00
CA HIS A 201 -35.13 34.49 -26.06
C HIS A 201 -36.21 35.48 -25.56
N GLY A 202 -36.15 35.79 -24.27
CA GLY A 202 -36.92 36.84 -23.62
C GLY A 202 -36.01 37.59 -22.65
N ILE A 203 -36.44 38.76 -22.16
CA ILE A 203 -35.70 39.54 -21.17
C ILE A 203 -36.36 39.35 -19.80
N SER A 204 -35.59 39.06 -18.75
CA SER A 204 -36.13 38.93 -17.40
C SER A 204 -36.44 40.31 -16.81
N GLU A 205 -37.40 40.38 -15.88
CA GLU A 205 -37.77 41.62 -15.19
C GLU A 205 -36.56 42.26 -14.50
N GLU A 206 -35.71 41.47 -13.84
CA GLU A 206 -34.46 41.95 -13.23
C GLU A 206 -33.47 42.53 -14.26
N ALA A 207 -33.41 41.96 -15.47
CA ALA A 207 -32.54 42.48 -16.52
C ALA A 207 -33.10 43.79 -17.08
N VAL A 208 -34.42 43.89 -17.25
CA VAL A 208 -35.09 45.14 -17.62
C VAL A 208 -34.81 46.23 -16.59
N GLU A 209 -34.96 45.92 -15.29
CA GLU A 209 -34.69 46.85 -14.20
C GLU A 209 -33.24 47.34 -14.21
N ARG A 210 -32.25 46.44 -14.33
CA ARG A 210 -30.83 46.82 -14.47
C ARG A 210 -30.53 47.66 -15.71
N PHE A 211 -31.19 47.39 -16.83
CA PHE A 211 -31.03 48.22 -18.04
C PHE A 211 -31.62 49.62 -17.85
N LEU A 212 -32.73 49.74 -17.14
CA LEU A 212 -33.34 51.03 -16.79
C LEU A 212 -32.48 51.80 -15.79
N GLU A 213 -31.95 51.14 -14.76
CA GLU A 213 -31.05 51.72 -13.77
C GLU A 213 -29.73 52.18 -14.42
N ALA A 214 -29.08 51.31 -15.21
CA ALA A 214 -27.84 51.67 -15.93
C ALA A 214 -28.08 52.76 -16.99
N GLY A 215 -29.29 52.83 -17.57
CA GLY A 215 -29.70 53.93 -18.44
C GLY A 215 -29.79 55.25 -17.69
N ALA A 216 -30.45 55.26 -16.52
CA ALA A 216 -30.58 56.42 -15.66
C ALA A 216 -29.23 56.92 -15.12
N GLU A 217 -28.33 56.00 -14.71
CA GLU A 217 -26.97 56.35 -14.27
C GLU A 217 -26.13 56.96 -15.40
N ASN A 218 -26.27 56.45 -16.64
CA ASN A 218 -25.57 57.01 -17.80
C ASN A 218 -26.12 58.39 -18.21
N GLU A 219 -27.43 58.62 -18.09
CA GLU A 219 -28.04 59.94 -18.28
C GLU A 219 -27.59 60.95 -17.21
N GLU A 220 -27.55 60.57 -15.93
CA GLU A 220 -27.03 61.43 -14.86
C GLU A 220 -25.53 61.75 -15.04
N ARG A 221 -24.74 60.78 -15.50
CA ARG A 221 -23.31 60.98 -15.77
C ARG A 221 -23.06 61.88 -16.98
N SER A 222 -23.90 61.80 -18.01
CA SER A 222 -23.87 62.69 -19.17
C SER A 222 -24.34 64.11 -18.81
N GLY A 223 -25.35 64.25 -17.94
CA GLY A 223 -25.85 65.55 -17.46
C GLY A 223 -24.86 66.33 -16.59
N LYS A 224 -24.04 65.64 -15.78
CA LYS A 224 -23.00 66.29 -14.96
C LYS A 224 -21.77 66.77 -15.74
N HIS A 225 -21.51 66.25 -16.95
CA HIS A 225 -20.42 66.73 -17.81
C HIS A 225 -20.77 68.01 -18.59
N GLY A 226 -22.04 68.43 -18.63
CA GLY A 226 -22.48 69.62 -19.37
C GLY A 226 -22.46 70.94 -18.58
N THR A 227 -22.25 70.92 -17.26
CA THR A 227 -22.51 72.08 -16.39
C THR A 227 -21.29 72.62 -15.63
N ALA A 228 -20.06 72.19 -15.99
CA ALA A 228 -18.82 72.60 -15.31
C ALA A 228 -17.88 73.48 -16.15
N ALA A 229 -18.33 74.01 -17.29
CA ALA A 229 -17.48 74.81 -18.19
C ALA A 229 -18.15 76.14 -18.59
N ALA A 230 -18.39 77.04 -17.64
CA ALA A 230 -18.53 78.47 -17.90
C ALA A 230 -18.55 79.25 -16.57
N ASP A 231 -17.43 79.87 -16.20
CA ASP A 231 -17.31 81.28 -15.76
C ASP A 231 -16.04 81.49 -14.91
N ASP A 232 -14.86 81.39 -15.54
CA ASP A 232 -13.63 82.00 -15.02
C ASP A 232 -13.25 83.16 -15.94
N ARG A 233 -13.71 84.37 -15.60
CA ARG A 233 -13.21 85.63 -16.21
C ARG A 233 -11.83 85.95 -15.63
N GLU A 234 -10.83 85.96 -16.50
CA GLU A 234 -9.51 86.55 -16.27
C GLU A 234 -9.61 88.08 -16.05
N PRO A 235 -8.91 88.66 -15.05
CA PRO A 235 -8.74 90.10 -14.95
C PRO A 235 -7.54 90.58 -15.77
N THR A 236 -7.81 91.62 -16.57
CA THR A 236 -6.88 92.42 -17.37
C THR A 236 -5.76 93.06 -16.55
N HIS A 237 -4.51 92.93 -17.01
CA HIS A 237 -3.38 93.76 -16.58
C HIS A 237 -3.13 94.90 -17.58
N ALA A 238 -3.26 96.13 -17.09
CA ALA A 238 -2.51 97.33 -17.48
C ALA A 238 -2.28 98.16 -16.21
#